data_AF-A0A1G5A7R8-F1
#
_entry.id   AF-A0A1G5A7R8-F1
#
_cell.length_a   1.000
_cell.length_b   1.000
_cell.length_c   1.000
_cell.angle_alpha   90.00
_cell.angle_beta   90.00
_cell.angle_gamma   90.00
#
_symmetry.space_group_name_H-M   'P 1'
#
loop_
_entity.id
_entity.type
_entity.pdbx_description
1 polymer ?
#
loop_
_entity_poly.entity_id
_entity_poly.type
_entity_poly.pdbx_seq_one_letter_code
_entity_poly.pdbx_strand_id
1 'polypeptide(L)'
;MSTNTAEQEKPFLIVGTGTETVAPGLHILRGQGQSFVAETDLGLVVIDAGPGGPVTQGMIDAVRQLSNAPLHALCYSHGHVGYNSGVPMWLAHAAQRGDAPPRVIAHRNVPRRYARYRETQALQHRMAEIQFNRPAGFFDHRLTMHAPTETFDDRLQIGHGERSVELRWAPSETDDAIALWSPSQRVLYGGAALIDSIPNIGTPFRTMRDTVRWADTLDALAAFGARKAVREFGATLEGEEQVRHVLTHTARALRWLRAEVVRLMNEGLNERGILARIRFPDELFGVEWMKPTYGDPGYIVRDIYRSENGWWDRNPTSLHPEAPEAIGRAVADAITDKLGVIAHALALAQGGNWQLALHVIDLLATAESDAPEIVEARSLKAEWLRERARQVPSYVSRNLYRVGADMIEQGTQARFGIH
;
A
#
# COMPACT_ATOMS: atom_id res chain seq x y z
N MET A 1 -4.80 -35.78 -14.42
CA MET A 1 -5.58 -35.56 -13.19
C MET A 1 -5.18 -34.20 -12.64
N SER A 2 -5.95 -33.17 -12.97
CA SER A 2 -5.69 -31.78 -12.58
C SER A 2 -6.15 -31.56 -11.15
N THR A 3 -5.22 -31.29 -10.24
CA THR A 3 -5.54 -30.73 -8.92
C THR A 3 -5.51 -29.22 -9.03
N ASN A 4 -6.62 -28.65 -9.50
CA ASN A 4 -6.91 -27.23 -9.41
C ASN A 4 -7.26 -26.93 -7.95
N THR A 5 -6.24 -26.64 -7.13
CA THR A 5 -6.47 -25.99 -5.83
C THR A 5 -6.62 -24.51 -6.12
N ALA A 6 -7.89 -24.08 -6.24
CA ALA A 6 -8.23 -22.69 -6.03
C ALA A 6 -7.78 -22.33 -4.61
N GLU A 7 -6.59 -21.75 -4.49
CA GLU A 7 -6.24 -20.93 -3.33
C GLU A 7 -7.36 -19.90 -3.19
N GLN A 8 -8.27 -20.13 -2.25
CA GLN A 8 -9.17 -19.10 -1.79
C GLN A 8 -8.29 -18.00 -1.20
N GLU A 9 -7.96 -17.00 -2.02
CA GLU A 9 -7.26 -15.81 -1.58
C GLU A 9 -8.06 -15.21 -0.42
N LYS A 10 -7.53 -15.35 0.81
CA LYS A 10 -8.00 -14.58 1.95
C LYS A 10 -8.05 -13.11 1.52
N PRO A 11 -9.14 -12.37 1.80
CA PRO A 11 -9.19 -10.96 1.47
C PRO A 11 -7.99 -10.27 2.11
N PHE A 12 -7.05 -9.79 1.29
CA PHE A 12 -5.67 -9.48 1.70
C PHE A 12 -5.58 -8.38 2.77
N LEU A 13 -6.59 -7.51 2.83
CA LEU A 13 -6.67 -6.43 3.81
C LEU A 13 -7.61 -6.76 4.97
N ILE A 14 -8.30 -7.90 5.01
CA ILE A 14 -9.21 -8.25 6.11
C ILE A 14 -8.47 -9.11 7.13
N VAL A 15 -8.40 -8.65 8.37
CA VAL A 15 -7.68 -9.34 9.44
C VAL A 15 -8.66 -10.11 10.34
N GLY A 16 -9.20 -11.23 9.89
CA GLY A 16 -10.07 -12.08 10.73
C GLY A 16 -11.37 -11.39 11.18
N THR A 17 -11.97 -11.86 12.28
CA THR A 17 -13.21 -11.33 12.87
C THR A 17 -13.11 -11.25 14.41
N GLY A 18 -13.95 -10.42 15.03
CA GLY A 18 -14.03 -10.29 16.49
C GLY A 18 -13.07 -9.25 17.08
N THR A 19 -12.82 -9.38 18.38
CA THR A 19 -12.01 -8.43 19.16
C THR A 19 -11.00 -9.16 20.04
N GLU A 20 -9.93 -8.45 20.40
CA GLU A 20 -8.89 -8.95 21.31
C GLU A 20 -8.47 -7.85 22.27
N THR A 21 -8.62 -8.08 23.58
CA THR A 21 -8.22 -7.12 24.62
C THR A 21 -6.70 -7.09 24.75
N VAL A 22 -6.07 -5.94 24.49
CA VAL A 22 -4.61 -5.76 24.65
C VAL A 22 -4.21 -5.16 25.98
N ALA A 23 -5.11 -4.38 26.59
CA ALA A 23 -5.04 -3.84 27.94
C ALA A 23 -6.46 -3.53 28.44
N PRO A 24 -6.68 -3.31 29.75
CA PRO A 24 -8.02 -2.97 30.26
C PRO A 24 -8.64 -1.80 29.49
N GLY A 25 -9.84 -2.03 28.93
CA GLY A 25 -10.57 -1.04 28.13
C GLY A 25 -9.94 -0.72 26.76
N LEU A 26 -8.90 -1.43 26.32
CA LEU A 26 -8.25 -1.22 25.02
C LEU A 26 -8.23 -2.52 24.22
N HIS A 27 -8.78 -2.48 23.01
CA HIS A 27 -9.05 -3.67 22.22
C HIS A 27 -8.62 -3.49 20.77
N ILE A 28 -8.13 -4.57 20.17
CA ILE A 28 -8.03 -4.70 18.73
C ILE A 28 -9.41 -5.08 18.21
N LEU A 29 -9.85 -4.41 17.14
CA LEU A 29 -11.04 -4.75 16.38
C LEU A 29 -10.62 -5.24 15.00
N ARG A 30 -11.04 -6.46 14.66
CA ARG A 30 -10.67 -7.14 13.43
C ARG A 30 -11.56 -6.62 12.28
N GLY A 31 -10.97 -6.00 11.26
CA GLY A 31 -11.68 -5.37 10.15
C GLY A 31 -10.84 -5.33 8.86
N GLN A 32 -10.90 -4.23 8.12
CA GLN A 32 -9.91 -3.94 7.08
C GLN A 32 -8.65 -3.36 7.75
N GLY A 33 -7.61 -4.17 7.89
CA GLY A 33 -6.55 -3.93 8.87
C GLY A 33 -7.07 -4.06 10.30
N GLN A 34 -6.15 -3.98 11.25
CA GLN A 34 -6.51 -3.90 12.66
C GLN A 34 -7.03 -2.49 12.93
N SER A 35 -8.27 -2.41 13.39
CA SER A 35 -8.84 -1.25 14.06
C SER A 35 -8.52 -1.29 15.55
N PHE A 36 -8.69 -0.18 16.24
CA PHE A 36 -8.47 -0.06 17.68
C PHE A 36 -9.70 0.52 18.37
N VAL A 37 -10.04 -0.02 19.53
CA VAL A 37 -11.20 0.42 20.33
C VAL A 37 -10.71 0.79 21.71
N ALA A 38 -11.06 1.99 22.16
CA ALA A 38 -10.80 2.45 23.51
C ALA A 38 -12.12 2.75 24.25
N GLU A 39 -12.26 2.18 25.44
CA GLU A 39 -13.32 2.48 26.39
C GLU A 39 -12.91 3.66 27.25
N THR A 40 -13.44 4.85 26.94
CA THR A 40 -13.18 6.09 27.69
C THR A 40 -14.30 6.39 28.68
N ASP A 41 -14.14 7.41 29.50
CA ASP A 41 -15.19 7.95 30.37
C ASP A 41 -16.33 8.63 29.59
N LEU A 42 -16.10 9.01 28.32
CA LEU A 42 -17.10 9.61 27.43
C LEU A 42 -17.86 8.59 26.58
N GLY A 43 -17.42 7.33 26.56
CA GLY A 43 -17.92 6.27 25.68
C GLY A 43 -16.81 5.63 24.84
N LEU A 44 -17.21 4.92 23.79
CA LEU A 44 -16.28 4.19 22.93
C LEU A 44 -15.62 5.13 21.91
N VAL A 45 -14.33 4.97 21.71
CA VAL A 45 -13.57 5.53 20.59
C VAL A 45 -13.14 4.37 19.70
N VAL A 46 -13.54 4.40 18.42
CA VAL A 46 -13.21 3.35 17.44
C VAL A 46 -12.37 3.97 16.32
N ILE A 47 -11.25 3.33 16.00
CA ILE A 47 -10.44 3.66 14.83
C ILE A 47 -10.96 2.89 13.61
N ASP A 48 -11.26 3.61 12.54
CA ASP A 48 -11.79 3.16 11.25
C ASP A 48 -13.19 2.52 11.27
N ALA A 49 -13.94 2.78 10.21
CA ALA A 49 -15.33 2.32 10.06
C ALA A 49 -15.46 0.97 9.34
N GLY A 50 -14.38 0.49 8.74
CA GLY A 50 -14.36 -0.67 7.85
C GLY A 50 -14.91 -0.38 6.43
N PRO A 51 -14.91 -1.39 5.56
CA PRO A 51 -15.27 -1.27 4.14
C PRO A 51 -16.77 -1.25 3.85
N GLY A 52 -17.62 -1.28 4.86
CA GLY A 52 -19.06 -1.48 4.72
C GLY A 52 -19.42 -2.97 4.58
N GLY A 53 -20.70 -3.23 4.37
CA GLY A 53 -21.23 -4.57 4.18
C GLY A 53 -20.98 -5.50 5.38
N PRO A 54 -20.81 -6.81 5.14
CA PRO A 54 -20.68 -7.81 6.22
C PRO A 54 -19.49 -7.57 7.16
N VAL A 55 -18.40 -6.97 6.67
CA VAL A 55 -17.21 -6.71 7.49
C VAL A 55 -17.51 -5.64 8.53
N THR A 56 -18.05 -4.50 8.11
CA THR A 56 -18.44 -3.43 9.05
C THR A 56 -19.56 -3.89 9.98
N GLN A 57 -20.50 -4.72 9.52
CA GLN A 57 -21.51 -5.30 10.41
C GLN A 57 -20.85 -6.16 11.49
N GLY A 58 -19.93 -7.05 11.13
CA GLY A 58 -19.18 -7.86 12.10
C GLY A 58 -18.34 -7.03 13.07
N MET A 59 -17.79 -5.90 12.61
CA MET A 59 -17.08 -4.95 13.49
C MET A 59 -18.02 -4.33 14.52
N ILE A 60 -19.22 -3.90 14.10
CA ILE A 60 -20.25 -3.37 15.00
C ILE A 60 -20.66 -4.44 16.03
N ASP A 61 -20.98 -5.64 15.56
CA ASP A 61 -21.42 -6.75 16.42
C ASP A 61 -20.35 -7.10 17.46
N ALA A 62 -19.07 -7.16 17.05
CA ALA A 62 -17.97 -7.44 17.95
C ALA A 62 -17.75 -6.34 19.00
N VAL A 63 -17.87 -5.05 18.62
CA VAL A 63 -17.85 -3.94 19.59
C VAL A 63 -19.01 -4.04 20.58
N ARG A 64 -20.19 -4.48 20.13
CA ARG A 64 -21.36 -4.65 21.02
C ARG A 64 -21.26 -5.84 21.95
N GLN A 65 -20.52 -6.88 21.57
CA GLN A 65 -20.15 -7.96 22.48
C GLN A 65 -19.19 -7.49 23.59
N LEU A 66 -18.34 -6.49 23.29
CA LEU A 66 -17.44 -5.89 24.29
C LEU A 66 -18.18 -4.94 25.24
N SER A 67 -19.00 -4.04 24.71
CA SER A 67 -19.55 -2.94 25.50
C SER A 67 -20.88 -2.40 24.97
N ASN A 68 -21.76 -2.07 25.89
CA ASN A 68 -23.02 -1.37 25.63
C ASN A 68 -22.90 0.15 25.66
N ALA A 69 -21.72 0.71 25.94
CA ALA A 69 -21.51 2.15 25.96
C ALA A 69 -21.75 2.80 24.58
N PRO A 70 -22.28 4.04 24.51
CA PRO A 70 -22.43 4.77 23.26
C PRO A 70 -21.10 4.91 22.51
N LEU A 71 -21.17 4.90 21.18
CA LEU A 71 -20.01 5.26 20.37
C LEU A 71 -19.82 6.78 20.44
N HIS A 72 -18.78 7.23 21.13
CA HIS A 72 -18.48 8.65 21.29
C HIS A 72 -17.79 9.23 20.04
N ALA A 73 -16.79 8.49 19.52
CA ALA A 73 -16.03 8.93 18.36
C ALA A 73 -15.66 7.77 17.43
N LEU A 74 -15.74 8.03 16.13
CA LEU A 74 -15.24 7.20 15.05
C LEU A 74 -14.11 7.98 14.36
N CYS A 75 -12.88 7.50 14.50
CA CYS A 75 -11.70 8.25 14.08
C CYS A 75 -11.05 7.56 12.88
N TYR A 76 -10.74 8.30 11.82
CA TYR A 76 -10.07 7.73 10.66
C TYR A 76 -8.58 7.58 10.97
N SER A 77 -8.03 6.37 10.83
CA SER A 77 -6.58 6.16 10.95
C SER A 77 -5.83 6.91 9.86
N HIS A 78 -6.40 6.99 8.67
CA HIS A 78 -5.93 7.76 7.53
C HIS A 78 -6.99 7.82 6.41
N GLY A 79 -6.83 8.73 5.46
CA GLY A 79 -7.76 8.93 4.34
C GLY A 79 -7.55 7.97 3.16
N HIS A 80 -7.09 6.73 3.34
CA HIS A 80 -7.19 5.74 2.27
C HIS A 80 -8.64 5.31 2.04
N VAL A 81 -9.00 5.16 0.78
CA VAL A 81 -10.32 4.71 0.37
C VAL A 81 -10.53 3.25 0.80
N GLY A 82 -11.76 2.92 1.21
CA GLY A 82 -12.13 1.59 1.68
C GLY A 82 -12.03 1.40 3.20
N TYR A 83 -11.15 2.10 3.92
CA TYR A 83 -11.06 1.96 5.39
C TYR A 83 -12.27 2.52 6.14
N ASN A 84 -12.94 3.50 5.52
CA ASN A 84 -13.99 4.28 6.16
C ASN A 84 -15.30 4.29 5.35
N SER A 85 -15.48 3.37 4.40
CA SER A 85 -16.73 3.25 3.62
C SER A 85 -17.95 2.91 4.51
N GLY A 86 -17.72 2.26 5.66
CA GLY A 86 -18.75 1.78 6.59
C GLY A 86 -19.35 2.84 7.52
N VAL A 87 -18.94 4.11 7.46
CA VAL A 87 -19.45 5.18 8.34
C VAL A 87 -20.99 5.22 8.42
N PRO A 88 -21.75 5.14 7.32
CA PRO A 88 -23.23 5.17 7.40
C PRO A 88 -23.82 4.04 8.26
N MET A 89 -23.17 2.88 8.32
CA MET A 89 -23.65 1.75 9.13
C MET A 89 -23.47 2.03 10.62
N TRP A 90 -22.34 2.62 11.03
CA TRP A 90 -22.13 3.03 12.42
C TRP A 90 -23.11 4.12 12.86
N LEU A 91 -23.39 5.10 11.98
CA LEU A 91 -24.39 6.14 12.23
C LEU A 91 -25.80 5.56 12.37
N ALA A 92 -26.19 4.65 11.47
CA ALA A 92 -27.48 3.97 11.53
C ALA A 92 -27.62 3.13 12.80
N HIS A 93 -26.56 2.40 13.18
CA HIS A 93 -26.54 1.62 14.42
C HIS A 93 -26.71 2.51 15.67
N ALA A 94 -26.04 3.67 15.73
CA ALA A 94 -26.23 4.63 16.83
C ALA A 94 -27.68 5.14 16.89
N ALA A 95 -28.25 5.52 15.75
CA ALA A 95 -29.64 5.99 15.67
C ALA A 95 -30.65 4.92 16.10
N GLN A 96 -30.46 3.65 15.70
CA GLN A 96 -31.32 2.53 16.10
C GLN A 96 -31.34 2.31 17.62
N ARG A 97 -30.25 2.66 18.31
CA ARG A 97 -30.15 2.58 19.77
C ARG A 97 -30.66 3.81 20.49
N GLY A 98 -31.00 4.88 19.77
CA GLY A 98 -31.30 6.19 20.36
C GLY A 98 -30.07 6.89 20.95
N ASP A 99 -28.86 6.45 20.58
CA ASP A 99 -27.61 7.09 20.98
C ASP A 99 -27.40 8.37 20.17
N ALA A 100 -26.66 9.34 20.73
CA ALA A 100 -26.20 10.50 19.97
C ALA A 100 -25.30 10.04 18.80
N PRO A 101 -25.34 10.73 17.63
CA PRO A 101 -24.45 10.39 16.54
C PRO A 101 -22.99 10.57 16.97
N PRO A 102 -22.09 9.59 16.69
CA PRO A 102 -20.69 9.70 17.04
C PRO A 102 -20.02 10.87 16.30
N ARG A 103 -19.02 11.47 16.95
CA ARG A 103 -18.09 12.39 16.26
C ARG A 103 -17.31 11.61 15.22
N VAL A 104 -17.31 12.05 13.96
CA VAL A 104 -16.45 11.49 12.91
C VAL A 104 -15.21 12.36 12.80
N ILE A 105 -14.08 11.87 13.32
CA ILE A 105 -12.86 12.66 13.53
C ILE A 105 -11.78 12.21 12.56
N ALA A 106 -11.08 13.15 11.94
CA ALA A 106 -9.92 12.83 11.11
C ALA A 106 -8.84 13.92 11.16
N HIS A 107 -7.63 13.62 10.67
CA HIS A 107 -6.64 14.67 10.47
C HIS A 107 -7.10 15.69 9.40
N ARG A 108 -6.71 16.97 9.55
CA ARG A 108 -7.10 18.07 8.64
C ARG A 108 -6.80 17.84 7.15
N ASN A 109 -5.88 16.93 6.84
CA ASN A 109 -5.48 16.62 5.45
C ASN A 109 -6.44 15.62 4.76
N VAL A 110 -7.33 14.92 5.49
CA VAL A 110 -8.29 13.96 4.89
C VAL A 110 -9.20 14.64 3.86
N PRO A 111 -9.88 15.78 4.13
CA PRO A 111 -10.72 16.44 3.14
C PRO A 111 -9.99 16.79 1.84
N ARG A 112 -8.74 17.27 1.94
CA ARG A 112 -7.90 17.59 0.76
C ARG A 112 -7.61 16.33 -0.07
N ARG A 113 -7.26 15.23 0.59
CA ARG A 113 -7.02 13.94 -0.07
C ARG A 113 -8.28 13.42 -0.77
N TYR A 114 -9.43 13.49 -0.10
CA TYR A 114 -10.70 13.03 -0.68
C TYR A 114 -11.14 13.88 -1.88
N ALA A 115 -10.92 15.20 -1.87
CA ALA A 115 -11.15 16.04 -3.04
C ALA A 115 -10.36 15.53 -4.26
N ARG A 116 -9.05 15.29 -4.09
CA ARG A 116 -8.17 14.73 -5.13
C ARG A 116 -8.62 13.33 -5.60
N TYR A 117 -9.08 12.47 -4.69
CA TYR A 117 -9.57 11.15 -5.06
C TYR A 117 -10.89 11.20 -5.83
N ARG A 118 -11.77 12.18 -5.57
CA ARG A 118 -12.97 12.39 -6.40
C ARG A 118 -12.60 12.88 -7.79
N GLU A 119 -11.66 13.82 -7.89
CA GLU A 119 -11.15 14.32 -9.18
C GLU A 119 -10.53 13.21 -10.03
N THR A 120 -9.89 12.23 -9.38
CA THR A 120 -9.19 11.11 -10.05
C THR A 120 -9.91 9.77 -9.88
N GLN A 121 -11.22 9.75 -9.61
CA GLN A 121 -11.93 8.54 -9.15
C GLN A 121 -11.77 7.34 -10.09
N ALA A 122 -12.03 7.54 -11.39
CA ALA A 122 -11.90 6.47 -12.39
C ALA A 122 -10.47 5.88 -12.42
N LEU A 123 -9.46 6.75 -12.29
CA LEU A 123 -8.06 6.34 -12.21
C LEU A 123 -7.78 5.55 -10.93
N GLN A 124 -8.26 6.01 -9.78
CA GLN A 124 -8.09 5.31 -8.49
C GLN A 124 -8.74 3.92 -8.51
N HIS A 125 -9.95 3.81 -9.07
CA HIS A 125 -10.63 2.51 -9.23
C HIS A 125 -9.80 1.59 -10.11
N ARG A 126 -9.37 2.06 -11.28
CA ARG A 126 -8.59 1.25 -12.22
C ARG A 126 -7.26 0.78 -11.63
N MET A 127 -6.55 1.67 -10.95
CA MET A 127 -5.32 1.33 -10.23
C MET A 127 -5.55 0.27 -9.15
N ALA A 128 -6.64 0.38 -8.39
CA ALA A 128 -6.99 -0.62 -7.38
C ALA A 128 -7.34 -1.98 -8.00
N GLU A 129 -8.09 -1.99 -9.11
CA GLU A 129 -8.42 -3.22 -9.85
C GLU A 129 -7.17 -3.97 -10.28
N ILE A 130 -6.22 -3.27 -10.91
CA ILE A 130 -4.96 -3.88 -11.37
C ILE A 130 -4.14 -4.34 -10.17
N GLN A 131 -3.98 -3.50 -9.14
CA GLN A 131 -3.18 -3.83 -7.96
C GLN A 131 -3.71 -5.06 -7.19
N PHE A 132 -5.03 -5.20 -7.08
CA PHE A 132 -5.67 -6.28 -6.34
C PHE A 132 -6.18 -7.41 -7.23
N ASN A 133 -5.81 -7.41 -8.52
CA ASN A 133 -6.24 -8.38 -9.52
C ASN A 133 -7.77 -8.60 -9.51
N ARG A 134 -8.52 -7.50 -9.68
CA ARG A 134 -9.98 -7.50 -9.73
C ARG A 134 -10.47 -7.09 -11.13
N PRO A 135 -11.63 -7.61 -11.57
CA PRO A 135 -12.19 -7.24 -12.87
C PRO A 135 -12.59 -5.76 -12.90
N ALA A 136 -12.70 -5.22 -14.12
CA ALA A 136 -13.17 -3.85 -14.33
C ALA A 136 -14.57 -3.63 -13.71
N GLY A 137 -14.76 -2.48 -13.05
CA GLY A 137 -15.98 -2.11 -12.34
C GLY A 137 -16.13 -2.75 -10.97
N PHE A 138 -15.17 -3.57 -10.51
CA PHE A 138 -15.30 -4.26 -9.22
C PHE A 138 -15.44 -3.29 -8.05
N PHE A 139 -14.73 -2.15 -8.08
CA PHE A 139 -14.73 -1.17 -7.01
C PHE A 139 -15.83 -0.10 -7.14
N ASP A 140 -16.66 -0.18 -8.18
CA ASP A 140 -17.76 0.76 -8.36
C ASP A 140 -18.72 0.68 -7.18
N HIS A 141 -19.02 1.85 -6.60
CA HIS A 141 -19.83 2.02 -5.40
C HIS A 141 -19.29 1.32 -4.12
N ARG A 142 -18.08 0.74 -4.14
CA ARG A 142 -17.47 0.07 -2.97
C ARG A 142 -16.50 0.95 -2.19
N LEU A 143 -15.93 1.98 -2.83
CA LEU A 143 -14.95 2.89 -2.25
C LEU A 143 -15.58 4.25 -1.91
N THR A 144 -16.61 4.24 -1.06
CA THR A 144 -17.29 5.46 -0.66
C THR A 144 -16.44 6.28 0.32
N MET A 145 -16.45 7.60 0.16
CA MET A 145 -15.70 8.54 0.99
C MET A 145 -16.66 9.42 1.77
N HIS A 146 -16.57 9.39 3.09
CA HIS A 146 -17.45 10.17 3.98
C HIS A 146 -16.64 11.27 4.65
N ALA A 147 -17.11 12.51 4.56
CA ALA A 147 -16.42 13.64 5.19
C ALA A 147 -16.43 13.50 6.72
N PRO A 148 -15.32 13.83 7.41
CA PRO A 148 -15.34 13.93 8.85
C PRO A 148 -16.22 15.10 9.30
N THR A 149 -16.83 14.98 10.48
CA THR A 149 -17.55 16.09 11.13
C THR A 149 -16.60 17.02 11.86
N GLU A 150 -15.40 16.56 12.19
CA GLU A 150 -14.41 17.29 12.95
C GLU A 150 -13.00 16.93 12.46
N THR A 151 -12.12 17.93 12.42
CA THR A 151 -10.71 17.71 12.09
C THR A 151 -9.79 18.22 13.19
N PHE A 152 -8.60 17.62 13.29
CA PHE A 152 -7.52 18.09 14.14
C PHE A 152 -6.20 18.20 13.37
N ASP A 153 -5.26 18.96 13.94
CA ASP A 153 -3.92 19.15 13.42
C ASP A 153 -2.96 18.13 14.06
N ASP A 154 -2.27 18.48 15.15
CA ASP A 154 -1.18 17.63 15.65
C ASP A 154 -1.61 16.60 16.71
N ARG A 155 -2.51 16.99 17.61
CA ARG A 155 -2.96 16.17 18.76
C ARG A 155 -4.41 16.47 19.11
N LEU A 156 -5.16 15.43 19.43
CA LEU A 156 -6.47 15.53 20.05
C LEU A 156 -6.59 14.53 21.19
N GLN A 157 -6.88 15.01 22.40
CA GLN A 157 -7.17 14.14 23.54
C GLN A 157 -8.68 13.87 23.60
N ILE A 158 -9.06 12.62 23.84
CA ILE A 158 -10.44 12.19 24.05
C ILE A 158 -10.54 11.54 25.43
N GLY A 159 -11.50 12.02 26.22
CA GLY A 159 -11.71 11.58 27.60
C GLY A 159 -10.74 12.18 28.62
N HIS A 160 -10.89 11.74 29.85
CA HIS A 160 -10.17 12.26 31.01
C HIS A 160 -9.52 11.15 31.85
N GLY A 161 -8.52 11.53 32.64
CA GLY A 161 -7.85 10.63 33.59
C GLY A 161 -7.18 9.42 32.92
N GLU A 162 -7.17 8.29 33.61
CA GLU A 162 -6.39 7.12 33.22
C GLU A 162 -6.89 6.46 31.92
N ARG A 163 -8.17 6.65 31.58
CA ARG A 163 -8.81 6.09 30.36
C ARG A 163 -8.77 7.03 29.16
N SER A 164 -8.14 8.19 29.29
CA SER A 164 -7.97 9.09 28.16
C SER A 164 -7.05 8.49 27.09
N VAL A 165 -7.34 8.82 25.84
CA VAL A 165 -6.52 8.47 24.68
C VAL A 165 -6.20 9.72 23.88
N GLU A 166 -5.08 9.69 23.17
CA GLU A 166 -4.63 10.77 22.31
C GLU A 166 -4.58 10.29 20.86
N LEU A 167 -5.26 11.01 19.97
CA LEU A 167 -4.96 10.95 18.55
C LEU A 167 -3.73 11.81 18.30
N ARG A 168 -2.74 11.27 17.58
CA ARG A 168 -1.47 11.92 17.26
C ARG A 168 -1.28 11.92 15.76
N TRP A 169 -0.98 13.07 15.16
CA TRP A 169 -0.56 13.11 13.76
C TRP A 169 0.70 12.27 13.57
N ALA A 170 0.66 11.32 12.65
CA ALA A 170 1.70 10.34 12.41
C ALA A 170 1.90 10.16 10.88
N PRO A 171 2.33 11.21 10.17
CA PRO A 171 2.40 11.23 8.72
C PRO A 171 3.38 10.18 8.19
N SER A 172 2.84 9.18 7.52
CA SER A 172 3.55 7.95 7.16
C SER A 172 3.12 7.54 5.75
N GLU A 173 2.32 6.49 5.64
CA GLU A 173 1.77 6.03 4.37
C GLU A 173 1.01 7.15 3.64
N THR A 174 0.35 8.01 4.40
CA THR A 174 -0.26 9.23 3.91
C THR A 174 0.06 10.41 4.84
N ASP A 175 -0.07 11.64 4.32
CA ASP A 175 0.20 12.89 5.07
C ASP A 175 -0.87 13.23 6.13
N ASP A 176 -1.92 12.41 6.20
CA ASP A 176 -3.07 12.50 7.09
C ASP A 176 -3.19 11.30 8.03
N ALA A 177 -2.19 10.41 8.04
CA ALA A 177 -2.18 9.27 8.94
C ALA A 177 -2.01 9.70 10.41
N ILE A 178 -2.63 8.92 11.30
CA ILE A 178 -2.64 9.15 12.73
C ILE A 178 -2.24 7.88 13.49
N ALA A 179 -1.75 8.07 14.71
CA ALA A 179 -1.61 7.02 15.70
C ALA A 179 -2.56 7.32 16.88
N LEU A 180 -2.93 6.28 17.64
CA LEU A 180 -3.64 6.45 18.90
C LEU A 180 -2.73 6.01 20.06
N TRP A 181 -2.61 6.86 21.06
CA TRP A 181 -1.76 6.64 22.23
C TRP A 181 -2.59 6.63 23.52
N SER A 182 -2.41 5.61 24.36
CA SER A 182 -2.92 5.59 25.74
C SER A 182 -1.75 5.85 26.70
N PRO A 183 -1.60 7.07 27.24
CA PRO A 183 -0.46 7.43 28.08
C PRO A 183 -0.36 6.60 29.35
N SER A 184 -1.46 6.44 30.07
CA SER A 184 -1.52 5.77 31.38
C SER A 184 -1.13 4.29 31.29
N GLN A 185 -1.60 3.61 30.24
CA GLN A 185 -1.35 2.18 30.03
C GLN A 185 -0.12 1.92 29.15
N ARG A 186 0.45 2.98 28.55
CA ARG A 186 1.57 2.94 27.60
C ARG A 186 1.31 2.01 26.41
N VAL A 187 0.11 2.09 25.83
CA VAL A 187 -0.30 1.29 24.65
C VAL A 187 -0.42 2.19 23.44
N LEU A 188 0.24 1.81 22.35
CA LEU A 188 0.23 2.49 21.06
C LEU A 188 -0.56 1.67 20.04
N TYR A 189 -1.46 2.31 19.30
CA TYR A 189 -1.90 1.85 17.99
C TYR A 189 -1.15 2.66 16.93
N GLY A 190 -0.26 2.01 16.19
CA GLY A 190 0.64 2.69 15.25
C GLY A 190 0.00 3.02 13.90
N GLY A 191 -1.21 2.52 13.63
CA GLY A 191 -1.91 2.73 12.36
C GLY A 191 -1.05 2.40 11.14
N ALA A 192 -1.24 3.15 10.06
CA ALA A 192 -0.49 3.00 8.82
C ALA A 192 1.01 3.25 8.97
N ALA A 193 1.48 3.82 10.09
CA ALA A 193 2.90 4.03 10.33
C ALA A 193 3.63 2.74 10.74
N LEU A 194 2.93 1.78 11.36
CA LEU A 194 3.52 0.56 11.91
C LEU A 194 2.83 -0.70 11.37
N ILE A 195 3.52 -1.38 10.46
CA ILE A 195 3.04 -2.58 9.74
C ILE A 195 4.06 -3.72 9.83
N ASP A 196 3.63 -4.93 9.45
CA ASP A 196 4.46 -6.15 9.39
C ASP A 196 4.96 -6.44 7.96
N SER A 197 5.54 -5.42 7.34
CA SER A 197 6.11 -5.43 5.99
C SER A 197 7.01 -4.22 5.87
N ILE A 198 7.95 -4.25 4.92
CA ILE A 198 8.64 -3.02 4.52
C ILE A 198 7.63 -1.91 4.21
N PRO A 199 7.86 -0.66 4.68
CA PRO A 199 7.01 0.49 4.35
C PRO A 199 6.79 0.61 2.84
N ASN A 200 5.55 0.77 2.44
CA ASN A 200 5.13 0.72 1.04
C ASN A 200 5.29 2.08 0.33
N ILE A 201 6.37 2.80 0.62
CA ILE A 201 6.77 4.02 -0.06
C ILE A 201 7.05 3.70 -1.55
N GLY A 202 6.62 4.58 -2.46
CA GLY A 202 6.80 4.37 -3.90
C GLY A 202 5.98 3.25 -4.53
N THR A 203 4.93 2.75 -3.87
CA THR A 203 3.98 1.80 -4.48
C THR A 203 3.58 2.32 -5.88
N PRO A 204 3.71 1.52 -6.97
CA PRO A 204 3.69 2.03 -8.34
C PRO A 204 2.48 2.88 -8.74
N PHE A 205 1.33 2.65 -8.10
CA PHE A 205 0.07 3.36 -8.36
C PHE A 205 -0.33 4.35 -7.27
N ARG A 206 0.61 4.79 -6.44
CA ARG A 206 0.33 5.74 -5.35
C ARG A 206 1.12 7.01 -5.52
N THR A 207 0.56 8.09 -4.96
CA THR A 207 1.27 9.36 -4.92
C THR A 207 2.47 9.26 -4.00
N MET A 208 3.50 10.08 -4.27
CA MET A 208 4.76 10.07 -3.54
C MET A 208 4.54 10.07 -2.03
N ARG A 209 5.28 9.21 -1.34
CA ARG A 209 5.32 9.11 0.13
C ARG A 209 6.70 9.50 0.60
N ASP A 210 6.77 10.46 1.52
CA ASP A 210 8.06 10.96 2.00
C ASP A 210 8.72 9.95 2.93
N THR A 211 9.90 9.47 2.52
CA THR A 211 10.66 8.44 3.24
C THR A 211 11.18 8.94 4.59
N VAL A 212 11.69 10.16 4.63
CA VAL A 212 12.31 10.72 5.84
C VAL A 212 11.22 11.10 6.84
N ARG A 213 10.10 11.67 6.38
CA ARG A 213 8.94 11.98 7.22
C ARG A 213 8.37 10.74 7.91
N TRP A 214 8.34 9.60 7.24
CA TRP A 214 7.93 8.34 7.86
C TRP A 214 8.97 7.89 8.90
N ALA A 215 10.27 7.99 8.61
CA ALA A 215 11.31 7.71 9.60
C ALA A 215 11.19 8.60 10.86
N ASP A 216 10.95 9.91 10.68
CA ASP A 216 10.77 10.86 11.77
C ASP A 216 9.52 10.54 12.60
N THR A 217 8.43 10.13 11.93
CA THR A 217 7.22 9.65 12.60
C THR A 217 7.50 8.43 13.48
N LEU A 218 8.26 7.46 12.98
CA LEU A 218 8.60 6.25 13.73
C LEU A 218 9.43 6.57 14.98
N ASP A 219 10.40 7.49 14.89
CA ASP A 219 11.16 7.94 16.06
C ASP A 219 10.29 8.68 17.08
N ALA A 220 9.38 9.54 16.60
CA ALA A 220 8.44 10.24 17.47
C ALA A 220 7.53 9.27 18.23
N LEU A 221 7.05 8.20 17.56
CA LEU A 221 6.28 7.14 18.20
C LEU A 221 7.13 6.30 19.16
N ALA A 222 8.40 6.05 18.84
CA ALA A 222 9.31 5.32 19.73
C ALA A 222 9.57 6.09 21.04
N ALA A 223 9.58 7.43 20.97
CA ALA A 223 9.76 8.29 22.14
C ALA A 223 8.61 8.22 23.16
N PHE A 224 7.44 7.67 22.80
CA PHE A 224 6.36 7.42 23.76
C PHE A 224 6.72 6.32 24.77
N GLY A 225 7.70 5.46 24.45
CA GLY A 225 8.04 4.31 25.28
C GLY A 225 6.84 3.39 25.46
N ALA A 226 6.17 3.01 24.37
CA ALA A 226 5.03 2.12 24.44
C ALA A 226 5.46 0.72 24.90
N ARG A 227 4.75 0.13 25.86
CA ARG A 227 4.96 -1.26 26.32
C ARG A 227 4.30 -2.28 25.41
N LYS A 228 3.25 -1.86 24.70
CA LYS A 228 2.58 -2.63 23.66
C LYS A 228 2.32 -1.75 22.45
N ALA A 229 2.52 -2.28 21.25
CA ALA A 229 2.15 -1.59 20.02
C ALA A 229 1.31 -2.49 19.11
N VAL A 230 0.07 -2.07 18.88
CA VAL A 230 -0.83 -2.66 17.89
C VAL A 230 -0.43 -2.15 16.51
N ARG A 231 -0.23 -3.08 15.59
CA ARG A 231 0.14 -2.83 14.19
C ARG A 231 -1.11 -2.88 13.34
N GLU A 232 -1.19 -2.10 12.27
CA GLU A 232 -2.33 -2.20 11.36
C GLU A 232 -2.42 -3.60 10.71
N PHE A 233 -1.26 -4.20 10.40
CA PHE A 233 -1.15 -5.57 9.93
C PHE A 233 -0.07 -6.30 10.73
N GLY A 234 -0.33 -7.57 11.07
CA GLY A 234 0.56 -8.44 11.85
C GLY A 234 0.22 -8.52 13.35
N ALA A 235 0.99 -9.32 14.09
CA ALA A 235 0.81 -9.50 15.55
C ALA A 235 1.13 -8.24 16.37
N THR A 236 0.53 -8.07 17.54
CA THR A 236 0.89 -7.00 18.48
C THR A 236 2.34 -7.15 18.95
N LEU A 237 3.06 -6.04 19.04
CA LEU A 237 4.39 -6.00 19.63
C LEU A 237 4.28 -5.89 21.16
N GLU A 238 5.04 -6.70 21.87
CA GLU A 238 5.01 -6.81 23.33
C GLU A 238 6.39 -6.46 23.90
N GLY A 239 6.41 -5.63 24.95
CA GLY A 239 7.63 -5.16 25.60
C GLY A 239 8.17 -3.86 25.01
N GLU A 240 8.54 -2.93 25.89
CA GLU A 240 9.01 -1.60 25.51
C GLU A 240 10.27 -1.64 24.62
N GLU A 241 11.20 -2.55 24.93
CA GLU A 241 12.42 -2.71 24.14
C GLU A 241 12.11 -3.19 22.72
N GLN A 242 11.23 -4.18 22.57
CA GLN A 242 10.84 -4.71 21.26
C GLN A 242 10.11 -3.66 20.43
N VAL A 243 9.18 -2.93 21.03
CA VAL A 243 8.45 -1.84 20.36
C VAL A 243 9.43 -0.76 19.88
N ARG A 244 10.31 -0.29 20.77
CA ARG A 244 11.34 0.70 20.41
C ARG A 244 12.27 0.18 19.33
N HIS A 245 12.67 -1.09 19.41
CA HIS A 245 13.55 -1.71 18.44
C HIS A 245 12.93 -1.71 17.03
N VAL A 246 11.70 -2.22 16.88
CA VAL A 246 11.03 -2.27 15.57
C VAL A 246 10.86 -0.88 14.96
N LEU A 247 10.42 0.11 15.75
CA LEU A 247 10.21 1.49 15.29
C LEU A 247 11.53 2.14 14.85
N THR A 248 12.54 2.16 15.73
CA THR A 248 13.82 2.83 15.45
C THR A 248 14.66 2.09 14.40
N HIS A 249 14.55 0.76 14.31
CA HIS A 249 15.20 -0.02 13.26
C HIS A 249 14.62 0.30 11.88
N THR A 250 13.29 0.35 11.77
CA THR A 250 12.62 0.75 10.53
C THR A 250 12.99 2.18 10.14
N ALA A 251 12.99 3.12 11.09
CA ALA A 251 13.44 4.49 10.85
C ALA A 251 14.88 4.57 10.33
N ARG A 252 15.80 3.81 10.95
CA ARG A 252 17.20 3.70 10.52
C ARG A 252 17.32 3.14 9.10
N ALA A 253 16.55 2.10 8.75
CA ALA A 253 16.54 1.52 7.41
C ALA A 253 16.07 2.51 6.33
N LEU A 254 15.00 3.27 6.62
CA LEU A 254 14.50 4.32 5.72
C LEU A 254 15.52 5.45 5.51
N ARG A 255 16.19 5.90 6.58
CA ARG A 255 17.24 6.92 6.47
C ARG A 255 18.48 6.41 5.74
N TRP A 256 18.84 5.15 5.94
CA TRP A 256 19.91 4.52 5.16
C TRP A 256 19.58 4.50 3.67
N LEU A 257 18.36 4.11 3.28
CA LEU A 257 17.91 4.14 1.88
C LEU A 257 18.04 5.53 1.29
N ARG A 258 17.54 6.55 2.01
CA ARG A 258 17.66 7.95 1.60
C ARG A 258 19.12 8.34 1.35
N ALA A 259 20.00 8.07 2.31
CA ALA A 259 21.41 8.42 2.20
C ALA A 259 22.10 7.69 1.04
N GLU A 260 21.86 6.39 0.87
CA GLU A 260 22.49 5.59 -0.17
C GLU A 260 22.03 5.97 -1.57
N VAL A 261 20.73 6.22 -1.75
CA VAL A 261 20.18 6.69 -3.04
C VAL A 261 20.75 8.07 -3.39
N VAL A 262 20.86 9.00 -2.43
CA VAL A 262 21.51 10.31 -2.65
C VAL A 262 22.97 10.16 -3.04
N ARG A 263 23.70 9.30 -2.32
CA ARG A 263 25.11 9.04 -2.60
C ARG A 263 25.30 8.57 -4.04
N LEU A 264 24.49 7.61 -4.49
CA LEU A 264 24.52 7.09 -5.87
C LEU A 264 24.05 8.12 -6.90
N MET A 265 23.07 8.97 -6.59
CA MET A 265 22.70 10.09 -7.47
C MET A 265 23.83 11.11 -7.64
N ASN A 266 24.56 11.43 -6.55
CA ASN A 266 25.71 12.32 -6.60
C ASN A 266 26.90 11.73 -7.37
N GLU A 267 26.98 10.41 -7.49
CA GLU A 267 27.89 9.72 -8.43
C GLU A 267 27.43 9.79 -9.90
N GLY A 268 26.27 10.40 -10.17
CA GLY A 268 25.73 10.60 -11.51
C GLY A 268 24.79 9.49 -11.99
N LEU A 269 24.46 8.49 -11.15
CA LEU A 269 23.59 7.40 -11.55
C LEU A 269 22.13 7.88 -11.67
N ASN A 270 21.44 7.42 -12.71
CA ASN A 270 19.99 7.56 -12.84
C ASN A 270 19.27 6.41 -12.11
N GLU A 271 17.93 6.44 -12.08
CA GLU A 271 17.09 5.45 -11.39
C GLU A 271 17.50 3.99 -11.68
N ARG A 272 17.65 3.64 -12.97
CA ARG A 272 18.00 2.27 -13.40
C ARG A 272 19.39 1.87 -12.91
N GLY A 273 20.36 2.79 -13.00
CA GLY A 273 21.71 2.58 -12.49
C GLY A 273 21.72 2.34 -10.98
N ILE A 274 20.95 3.12 -10.22
CA ILE A 274 20.82 2.98 -8.77
C ILE A 274 20.23 1.62 -8.41
N LEU A 275 19.12 1.22 -9.05
CA LEU A 275 18.48 -0.07 -8.80
C LEU A 275 19.40 -1.26 -9.11
N ALA A 276 20.24 -1.16 -10.15
CA ALA A 276 21.22 -2.19 -10.48
C ALA A 276 22.40 -2.23 -9.48
N ARG A 277 22.79 -1.08 -8.92
CA ARG A 277 23.99 -0.93 -8.08
C ARG A 277 23.73 -1.11 -6.59
N ILE A 278 22.59 -0.64 -6.09
CA ILE A 278 22.30 -0.64 -4.66
C ILE A 278 22.29 -2.08 -4.11
N ARG A 279 22.81 -2.25 -2.90
CA ARG A 279 22.80 -3.51 -2.17
C ARG A 279 22.19 -3.24 -0.80
N PHE A 280 21.07 -3.87 -0.52
CA PHE A 280 20.34 -3.69 0.74
C PHE A 280 21.03 -4.51 1.84
N PRO A 281 21.52 -3.87 2.93
CA PRO A 281 22.18 -4.59 4.01
C PRO A 281 21.21 -5.53 4.72
N ASP A 282 21.58 -6.81 4.87
CA ASP A 282 20.76 -7.82 5.56
C ASP A 282 20.43 -7.41 7.00
N GLU A 283 21.33 -6.71 7.67
CA GLU A 283 21.11 -6.20 9.02
C GLU A 283 19.93 -5.20 9.10
N LEU A 284 19.58 -4.51 8.01
CA LEU A 284 18.48 -3.55 7.96
C LEU A 284 17.22 -4.15 7.33
N PHE A 285 17.39 -4.92 6.25
CA PHE A 285 16.28 -5.37 5.40
C PHE A 285 15.97 -6.87 5.51
N GLY A 286 16.83 -7.66 6.17
CA GLY A 286 16.64 -9.09 6.38
C GLY A 286 15.79 -9.45 7.60
N VAL A 287 15.36 -8.47 8.40
CA VAL A 287 14.51 -8.69 9.58
C VAL A 287 13.05 -8.97 9.18
N GLU A 288 12.33 -9.73 10.02
CA GLU A 288 10.99 -10.27 9.68
C GLU A 288 9.99 -9.20 9.24
N TRP A 289 9.88 -8.10 10.00
CA TRP A 289 8.92 -7.02 9.73
C TRP A 289 9.32 -6.10 8.57
N MET A 290 10.47 -6.34 7.93
CA MET A 290 10.96 -5.61 6.76
C MET A 290 10.92 -6.45 5.48
N LYS A 291 10.32 -7.65 5.53
CA LYS A 291 10.13 -8.46 4.33
C LYS A 291 9.24 -7.73 3.31
N PRO A 292 9.54 -7.79 2.01
CA PRO A 292 8.77 -7.15 0.94
C PRO A 292 7.52 -7.96 0.58
N THR A 293 6.63 -8.20 1.55
CA THR A 293 5.38 -8.95 1.34
C THR A 293 4.32 -8.10 0.66
N TYR A 294 4.32 -6.78 0.89
CA TYR A 294 3.47 -5.81 0.19
C TYR A 294 4.30 -4.72 -0.50
N GLY A 295 5.08 -3.95 0.27
CA GLY A 295 6.05 -2.99 -0.26
C GLY A 295 7.26 -3.67 -0.91
N ASP A 296 8.16 -2.88 -1.48
CA ASP A 296 9.44 -3.33 -2.06
C ASP A 296 10.50 -2.25 -1.86
N PRO A 297 11.75 -2.58 -1.45
CA PRO A 297 12.78 -1.57 -1.24
C PRO A 297 13.12 -0.80 -2.53
N GLY A 298 13.01 -1.45 -3.69
CA GLY A 298 13.18 -0.80 -4.99
C GLY A 298 12.06 0.18 -5.33
N TYR A 299 10.89 0.09 -4.70
CA TYR A 299 9.86 1.13 -4.80
C TYR A 299 10.26 2.39 -4.01
N ILE A 300 10.81 2.20 -2.81
CA ILE A 300 11.30 3.31 -1.99
C ILE A 300 12.44 4.05 -2.69
N VAL A 301 13.38 3.31 -3.29
CA VAL A 301 14.46 3.87 -4.11
C VAL A 301 13.92 4.81 -5.21
N ARG A 302 12.86 4.39 -5.90
CA ARG A 302 12.25 5.18 -6.98
C ARG A 302 11.57 6.43 -6.47
N ASP A 303 10.85 6.36 -5.36
CA ASP A 303 10.19 7.54 -4.78
C ASP A 303 11.22 8.56 -4.27
N ILE A 304 12.33 8.09 -3.66
CA ILE A 304 13.46 8.95 -3.28
C ILE A 304 14.11 9.57 -4.54
N TYR A 305 14.38 8.77 -5.58
CA TYR A 305 14.95 9.31 -6.81
C TYR A 305 14.03 10.38 -7.40
N ARG A 306 12.72 10.12 -7.47
CA ARG A 306 11.72 11.05 -8.00
C ARG A 306 11.61 12.33 -7.16
N SER A 307 11.78 12.27 -5.84
CA SER A 307 11.74 13.46 -4.97
C SER A 307 12.90 14.40 -5.20
N GLU A 308 14.09 13.86 -5.51
CA GLU A 308 15.30 14.68 -5.69
C GLU A 308 15.61 15.06 -7.13
N ASN A 309 15.33 14.16 -8.08
CA ASN A 309 15.66 14.33 -9.49
C ASN A 309 14.47 14.83 -10.31
N GLY A 310 13.23 14.58 -9.86
CA GLY A 310 12.05 14.69 -10.71
C GLY A 310 11.83 13.44 -11.57
N TRP A 311 11.03 13.57 -12.62
CA TRP A 311 10.50 12.44 -13.41
C TRP A 311 11.41 11.95 -14.54
N TRP A 312 12.36 12.76 -15.00
CA TRP A 312 13.14 12.46 -16.20
C TRP A 312 14.31 11.50 -15.92
N ASP A 313 14.49 10.49 -16.77
CA ASP A 313 15.53 9.44 -16.64
C ASP A 313 16.92 9.87 -17.16
N ARG A 314 17.03 11.13 -17.62
CA ARG A 314 18.23 11.75 -18.22
C ARG A 314 18.64 11.19 -19.58
N ASN A 315 17.77 10.43 -20.25
CA ASN A 315 17.92 10.09 -21.66
C ASN A 315 17.31 11.20 -22.53
N PRO A 316 18.06 11.88 -23.42
CA PRO A 316 17.48 12.90 -24.29
C PRO A 316 16.31 12.40 -25.14
N THR A 317 16.31 11.13 -25.53
CA THR A 317 15.21 10.52 -26.31
C THR A 317 13.89 10.42 -25.52
N SER A 318 13.94 10.38 -24.19
CA SER A 318 12.74 10.29 -23.34
C SER A 318 12.20 11.66 -22.92
N LEU A 319 12.91 12.76 -23.20
CA LEU A 319 12.51 14.10 -22.75
C LEU A 319 11.26 14.60 -23.50
N HIS A 320 11.27 14.39 -24.82
CA HIS A 320 10.15 14.67 -25.73
C HIS A 320 10.01 13.49 -26.70
N PRO A 321 9.53 12.33 -26.21
CA PRO A 321 9.51 11.11 -27.01
C PRO A 321 8.43 11.17 -28.09
N GLU A 322 8.67 10.46 -29.18
CA GLU A 322 7.63 10.12 -30.15
C GLU A 322 6.55 9.22 -29.50
N ALA A 323 5.41 9.08 -30.18
CA ALA A 323 4.35 8.19 -29.73
C ALA A 323 4.87 6.74 -29.55
N PRO A 324 4.56 6.04 -28.44
CA PRO A 324 5.04 4.68 -28.19
C PRO A 324 4.77 3.71 -29.35
N GLU A 325 3.62 3.84 -30.01
CA GLU A 325 3.19 3.00 -31.13
C GLU A 325 4.07 3.23 -32.38
N ALA A 326 4.47 4.48 -32.62
CA ALA A 326 5.37 4.85 -33.71
C ALA A 326 6.78 4.30 -33.46
N ILE A 327 7.28 4.42 -32.23
CA ILE A 327 8.57 3.85 -31.81
C ILE A 327 8.56 2.33 -31.98
N GLY A 328 7.55 1.65 -31.44
CA GLY A 328 7.43 0.19 -31.52
C GLY A 328 7.43 -0.32 -32.96
N ARG A 329 6.64 0.32 -33.84
CA ARG A 329 6.61 0.00 -35.28
C ARG A 329 7.98 0.20 -35.95
N ALA A 330 8.60 1.36 -35.74
CA ALA A 330 9.89 1.67 -36.36
C ALA A 330 11.00 0.70 -35.91
N VAL A 331 11.02 0.31 -34.63
CA VAL A 331 11.98 -0.68 -34.11
C VAL A 331 11.74 -2.05 -34.75
N ALA A 332 10.49 -2.52 -34.78
CA ALA A 332 10.16 -3.82 -35.39
C ALA A 332 10.45 -3.85 -36.90
N ASP A 333 10.23 -2.76 -37.62
CA ASP A 333 10.54 -2.64 -39.05
C ASP A 333 12.06 -2.64 -39.32
N ALA A 334 12.84 -2.01 -38.44
CA ALA A 334 14.31 -2.01 -38.52
C ALA A 334 14.94 -3.38 -38.24
N ILE A 335 14.26 -4.26 -37.50
CA ILE A 335 14.71 -5.63 -37.22
C ILE A 335 14.37 -6.54 -38.39
N THR A 336 15.38 -6.87 -39.20
CA THR A 336 15.23 -7.77 -40.36
C THR A 336 15.09 -9.24 -39.97
N ASP A 337 15.76 -9.68 -38.89
CA ASP A 337 15.71 -11.05 -38.37
C ASP A 337 14.91 -11.12 -37.07
N LYS A 338 13.59 -11.10 -37.19
CA LYS A 338 12.66 -11.15 -36.05
C LYS A 338 12.72 -12.51 -35.34
N LEU A 339 12.86 -13.60 -36.08
CA LEU A 339 12.99 -14.95 -35.53
C LEU A 339 14.27 -15.10 -34.71
N GLY A 340 15.38 -14.49 -35.12
CA GLY A 340 16.61 -14.42 -34.34
C GLY A 340 16.43 -13.72 -32.99
N VAL A 341 15.68 -12.61 -32.95
CA VAL A 341 15.33 -11.92 -31.68
C VAL A 341 14.52 -12.83 -30.76
N ILE A 342 13.50 -13.51 -31.29
CA ILE A 342 12.68 -14.46 -30.54
C ILE A 342 13.53 -15.62 -29.99
N ALA A 343 14.36 -16.24 -30.83
CA ALA A 343 15.23 -17.33 -30.43
C ALA A 343 16.22 -16.90 -29.33
N HIS A 344 16.78 -15.69 -29.43
CA HIS A 344 17.66 -15.15 -28.40
C HIS A 344 16.92 -14.90 -27.07
N ALA A 345 15.72 -14.31 -27.13
CA ALA A 345 14.90 -14.08 -25.95
C ALA A 345 14.50 -15.40 -25.27
N LEU A 346 14.16 -16.44 -26.05
CA LEU A 346 13.88 -17.79 -25.56
C LEU A 346 15.11 -18.41 -24.86
N ALA A 347 16.30 -18.28 -25.43
CA ALA A 347 17.52 -18.77 -24.79
C ALA A 347 17.79 -18.08 -23.44
N LEU A 348 17.55 -16.77 -23.36
CA LEU A 348 17.64 -16.02 -22.09
C LEU A 348 16.62 -16.53 -21.06
N ALA A 349 15.38 -16.75 -21.49
CA ALA A 349 14.30 -17.27 -20.65
C ALA A 349 14.62 -18.69 -20.12
N GLN A 350 15.08 -19.59 -21.00
CA GLN A 350 15.51 -20.95 -20.63
C GLN A 350 16.71 -20.95 -19.67
N GLY A 351 17.59 -19.95 -19.77
CA GLY A 351 18.66 -19.69 -18.81
C GLY A 351 18.20 -19.08 -17.48
N GLY A 352 16.90 -18.85 -17.27
CA GLY A 352 16.32 -18.25 -16.07
C GLY A 352 16.41 -16.71 -16.02
N ASN A 353 16.89 -16.05 -17.07
CA ASN A 353 17.05 -14.60 -17.14
C ASN A 353 15.75 -13.91 -17.60
N TRP A 354 14.63 -14.21 -16.93
CA TRP A 354 13.29 -13.80 -17.37
C TRP A 354 13.13 -12.29 -17.57
N GLN A 355 13.66 -11.47 -16.67
CA GLN A 355 13.53 -10.01 -16.80
C GLN A 355 14.31 -9.49 -18.01
N LEU A 356 15.45 -10.09 -18.34
CA LEU A 356 16.23 -9.72 -19.52
C LEU A 356 15.56 -10.23 -20.81
N ALA A 357 15.00 -11.46 -20.79
CA ALA A 357 14.20 -11.99 -21.89
C ALA A 357 12.98 -11.08 -22.18
N LEU A 358 12.30 -10.58 -21.14
CA LEU A 358 11.23 -9.58 -21.27
C LEU A 358 11.71 -8.28 -21.95
N HIS A 359 12.88 -7.76 -21.57
CA HIS A 359 13.44 -6.58 -22.23
C HIS A 359 13.81 -6.81 -23.71
N VAL A 360 14.28 -8.01 -24.06
CA VAL A 360 14.61 -8.34 -25.45
C VAL A 360 13.34 -8.54 -26.29
N ILE A 361 12.35 -9.26 -25.77
CA ILE A 361 11.11 -9.52 -26.52
C ILE A 361 10.26 -8.26 -26.70
N ASP A 362 10.40 -7.27 -25.81
CA ASP A 362 9.80 -5.94 -25.94
C ASP A 362 10.20 -5.23 -27.24
N LEU A 363 11.36 -5.54 -27.83
CA LEU A 363 11.75 -4.98 -29.13
C LEU A 363 10.74 -5.31 -30.24
N LEU A 364 9.98 -6.39 -30.09
CA LEU A 364 8.93 -6.83 -31.02
C LEU A 364 7.53 -6.65 -30.41
N ALA A 365 7.33 -7.03 -29.14
CA ALA A 365 6.01 -7.12 -28.53
C ALA A 365 5.27 -5.77 -28.42
N THR A 366 5.99 -4.64 -28.40
CA THR A 366 5.41 -3.30 -28.32
C THR A 366 4.94 -2.74 -29.66
N ALA A 367 5.29 -3.36 -30.79
CA ALA A 367 4.86 -2.90 -32.11
C ALA A 367 3.37 -3.20 -32.34
N GLU A 368 2.60 -2.27 -32.87
CA GLU A 368 1.20 -2.50 -33.28
C GLU A 368 1.12 -3.16 -34.66
N SER A 369 1.28 -4.48 -34.69
CA SER A 369 1.19 -5.31 -35.88
C SER A 369 0.60 -6.69 -35.54
N ASP A 370 -0.03 -7.31 -36.54
CA ASP A 370 -0.54 -8.70 -36.49
C ASP A 370 0.37 -9.68 -37.25
N ALA A 371 1.60 -9.25 -37.59
CA ALA A 371 2.60 -10.15 -38.15
C ALA A 371 2.85 -11.34 -37.20
N PRO A 372 2.99 -12.59 -37.72
CA PRO A 372 3.07 -13.79 -36.89
C PRO A 372 4.12 -13.71 -35.78
N GLU A 373 5.29 -13.14 -36.06
CA GLU A 373 6.41 -12.99 -35.13
C GLU A 373 6.08 -12.00 -34.00
N ILE A 374 5.28 -10.96 -34.27
CA ILE A 374 4.85 -9.98 -33.26
C ILE A 374 3.79 -10.60 -32.34
N VAL A 375 2.87 -11.39 -32.92
CA VAL A 375 1.88 -12.16 -32.14
C VAL A 375 2.59 -13.17 -31.24
N GLU A 376 3.57 -13.90 -31.76
CA GLU A 376 4.41 -14.82 -30.99
C GLU A 376 5.15 -14.09 -29.86
N ALA A 377 5.78 -12.95 -30.15
CA ALA A 377 6.49 -12.15 -29.16
C ALA A 377 5.60 -11.70 -28.00
N ARG A 378 4.35 -11.28 -28.28
CA ARG A 378 3.37 -10.92 -27.24
C ARG A 378 2.94 -12.12 -26.41
N SER A 379 2.73 -13.28 -27.05
CA SER A 379 2.41 -14.53 -26.36
C SER A 379 3.50 -14.92 -25.37
N LEU A 380 4.76 -14.91 -25.83
CA LEU A 380 5.93 -15.18 -24.99
C LEU A 380 6.08 -14.16 -23.85
N LYS A 381 5.86 -12.87 -24.13
CA LYS A 381 5.86 -11.82 -23.10
C LYS A 381 4.84 -12.11 -22.00
N ALA A 382 3.58 -12.43 -22.37
CA ALA A 382 2.55 -12.74 -21.40
C ALA A 382 2.90 -13.96 -20.53
N GLU A 383 3.43 -15.03 -21.13
CA GLU A 383 3.92 -16.20 -20.40
C GLU A 383 5.02 -15.82 -19.40
N TRP A 384 6.04 -15.08 -19.85
CA TRP A 384 7.20 -14.76 -19.01
C TRP A 384 6.92 -13.72 -17.94
N LEU A 385 5.93 -12.84 -18.14
CA LEU A 385 5.42 -11.99 -17.06
C LEU A 385 4.85 -12.85 -15.92
N ARG A 386 4.16 -13.96 -16.22
CA ARG A 386 3.67 -14.88 -15.18
C ARG A 386 4.81 -15.62 -14.48
N GLU A 387 5.87 -15.99 -15.20
CA GLU A 387 7.08 -16.53 -14.56
C GLU A 387 7.73 -15.51 -13.63
N ARG A 388 7.87 -14.26 -14.10
CA ARG A 388 8.42 -13.18 -13.28
C ARG A 388 7.57 -12.93 -12.03
N ALA A 389 6.25 -13.03 -12.13
CA ALA A 389 5.32 -12.91 -11.02
C ALA A 389 5.58 -13.96 -9.91
N ARG A 390 6.08 -15.16 -10.25
CA ARG A 390 6.45 -16.20 -9.27
C ARG A 390 7.75 -15.91 -8.52
N GLN A 391 8.61 -15.04 -9.07
CA GLN A 391 9.93 -14.72 -8.52
C GLN A 391 9.93 -13.50 -7.60
N VAL A 392 8.86 -12.70 -7.62
CA VAL A 392 8.77 -11.47 -6.82
C VAL A 392 7.93 -11.70 -5.56
N PRO A 393 8.45 -11.36 -4.37
CA PRO A 393 7.75 -11.59 -3.12
C PRO A 393 6.57 -10.61 -2.91
N SER A 394 6.72 -9.36 -3.37
CA SER A 394 5.72 -8.31 -3.23
C SER A 394 4.41 -8.70 -3.89
N TYR A 395 3.33 -8.71 -3.10
CA TYR A 395 1.97 -8.92 -3.57
C TYR A 395 1.61 -7.96 -4.72
N VAL A 396 1.97 -6.68 -4.56
CA VAL A 396 1.74 -5.66 -5.59
C VAL A 396 2.48 -6.02 -6.86
N SER A 397 3.80 -6.26 -6.79
CA SER A 397 4.60 -6.64 -7.96
C SER A 397 4.01 -7.84 -8.70
N ARG A 398 3.68 -8.90 -7.96
CA ARG A 398 3.14 -10.15 -8.52
C ARG A 398 1.85 -9.91 -9.30
N ASN A 399 0.94 -9.10 -8.76
CA ASN A 399 -0.32 -8.79 -9.43
C ASN A 399 -0.13 -7.91 -10.66
N LEU A 400 0.78 -6.92 -10.61
CA LEU A 400 1.07 -6.08 -11.78
C LEU A 400 1.60 -6.92 -12.95
N TYR A 401 2.48 -7.87 -12.68
CA TYR A 401 2.96 -8.81 -13.72
C TYR A 401 1.83 -9.69 -14.26
N ARG A 402 0.99 -10.28 -13.39
CA ARG A 402 -0.13 -11.14 -13.80
C ARG A 402 -1.17 -10.39 -14.64
N VAL A 403 -1.61 -9.23 -14.17
CA VAL A 403 -2.60 -8.41 -14.89
C VAL A 403 -2.00 -7.89 -16.19
N GLY A 404 -0.71 -7.54 -16.23
CA GLY A 404 -0.03 -7.19 -17.46
C GLY A 404 -0.07 -8.31 -18.51
N ALA A 405 0.17 -9.56 -18.09
CA ALA A 405 0.05 -10.73 -18.97
C ALA A 405 -1.38 -10.88 -19.52
N ASP A 406 -2.38 -10.83 -18.63
CA ASP A 406 -3.79 -10.98 -19.01
C ASP A 406 -4.24 -9.85 -19.96
N MET A 407 -3.76 -8.62 -19.75
CA MET A 407 -4.05 -7.49 -20.62
C MET A 407 -3.47 -7.64 -22.03
N ILE A 408 -2.24 -8.18 -22.14
CA ILE A 408 -1.60 -8.46 -23.44
C ILE A 408 -2.40 -9.50 -24.22
N GLU A 409 -2.80 -10.59 -23.58
CA GLU A 409 -3.59 -11.65 -24.23
C GLU A 409 -4.99 -11.17 -24.64
N GLN A 410 -5.59 -10.27 -23.87
CA GLN A 410 -6.90 -9.68 -24.17
C GLN A 410 -6.82 -8.52 -25.18
N GLY A 411 -5.63 -8.03 -25.52
CA GLY A 411 -5.47 -6.84 -26.36
C GLY A 411 -5.99 -5.55 -25.71
N THR A 412 -5.93 -5.44 -24.37
CA THR A 412 -6.47 -4.29 -23.61
C THR A 412 -5.40 -3.43 -22.93
N GLN A 413 -4.13 -3.76 -23.11
CA GLN A 413 -2.97 -3.19 -22.44
C GLN A 413 -2.81 -1.67 -22.72
N ALA A 414 -3.10 -1.22 -23.95
CA ALA A 414 -3.06 0.19 -24.36
C ALA A 414 -4.03 1.09 -23.56
N ARG A 415 -5.13 0.56 -23.03
CA ARG A 415 -6.16 1.34 -22.31
C ARG A 415 -5.65 1.94 -20.99
N PHE A 416 -4.49 1.48 -20.50
CA PHE A 416 -3.89 1.98 -19.27
C PHE A 416 -2.38 2.24 -19.40
N GLY A 417 -1.85 2.30 -20.63
CA GLY A 417 -0.42 2.49 -20.87
C GLY A 417 0.45 1.36 -20.30
N ILE A 418 -0.12 0.15 -20.16
CA ILE A 418 0.66 -1.05 -19.86
C ILE A 418 1.06 -1.60 -21.22
N HIS A 419 2.35 -1.61 -21.54
CA HIS A 419 2.87 -2.05 -22.83
C HIS A 419 3.65 -3.33 -22.70
#